data_AF-A0A2T4DW31-F1
#
_entry.id   AF-A0A2T4DW31-F1
#
_cell.length_a   1.000
_cell.length_b   1.000
_cell.length_c   1.000
_cell.angle_alpha   90.00
_cell.angle_beta   90.00
_cell.angle_gamma   90.00
#
_symmetry.space_group_name_H-M   'P 1'
#
loop_
_entity.id
_entity.type
_entity.pdbx_description
1 polymer ?
#
loop_
_entity_poly.entity_id
_entity_poly.type
_entity_poly.pdbx_seq_one_letter_code
_entity_poly.pdbx_strand_id
1 'polypeptide(L)' 'MKDLNYLSPSELIEKYPEVATKFNWSARELGLFLKCKLLDGYYDRRKRSALIKEHSFLELVHFVNSVIDSQKINF' A
#
# COMPACT_ATOMS: atom_id res chain seq x y z
N MET A 1 -11.06 -16.88 -12.68
CA MET A 1 -10.90 -15.42 -12.48
C MET A 1 -10.19 -15.25 -11.15
N LYS A 2 -8.99 -14.67 -11.11
CA LYS A 2 -8.34 -14.36 -9.82
C LYS A 2 -9.25 -13.37 -9.10
N ASP A 3 -9.76 -13.72 -7.93
CA ASP A 3 -10.49 -12.80 -7.07
C ASP A 3 -9.63 -11.54 -6.90
N LEU A 4 -10.13 -10.41 -7.40
CA LEU A 4 -9.48 -9.12 -7.19
C LEU A 4 -9.71 -8.79 -5.71
N ASN A 5 -8.79 -9.21 -4.85
CA ASN A 5 -8.82 -8.88 -3.43
C ASN A 5 -8.64 -7.37 -3.25
N TYR A 6 -9.77 -6.68 -3.09
CA TYR A 6 -9.80 -5.29 -2.65
C TYR A 6 -9.83 -5.28 -1.13
N LEU A 7 -8.87 -4.57 -0.54
CA LEU A 7 -8.77 -4.38 0.90
C LEU A 7 -8.78 -2.89 1.21
N SER A 8 -9.39 -2.53 2.33
CA SER A 8 -9.27 -1.19 2.88
C SER A 8 -7.85 -0.93 3.40
N PRO A 9 -7.45 0.34 3.54
CA PRO A 9 -6.19 0.68 4.17
C PRO A 9 -5.97 0.03 5.54
N SER A 10 -7.00 -0.05 6.39
CA SER A 10 -6.89 -0.68 7.71
C SER A 10 -6.66 -2.19 7.59
N GLU A 11 -7.42 -2.88 6.72
CA GLU A 11 -7.25 -4.32 6.47
C GLU A 11 -5.85 -4.64 5.91
N LEU A 12 -5.28 -3.76 5.06
CA LEU A 12 -3.91 -3.92 4.58
C LEU A 12 -2.88 -3.79 5.70
N ILE A 13 -3.04 -2.85 6.61
CA ILE A 13 -2.13 -2.70 7.76
C ILE A 13 -2.27 -3.89 8.71
N GLU A 14 -3.49 -4.37 8.97
CA GLU A 14 -3.73 -5.55 9.81
C GLU A 14 -3.12 -6.82 9.21
N LYS A 15 -3.23 -6.99 7.88
CA LYS A 15 -2.69 -8.14 7.16
C LYS A 15 -1.17 -8.08 6.99
N TYR A 16 -0.60 -6.87 6.83
CA TYR A 16 0.81 -6.63 6.57
C TYR A 16 1.41 -5.64 7.59
N PRO A 17 1.42 -5.96 8.90
CA PRO A 17 1.80 -5.01 9.95
C PRO A 17 3.24 -4.50 9.84
N GLU A 18 4.11 -5.24 9.15
CA GLU A 18 5.51 -4.83 8.92
C GLU A 18 5.66 -3.52 8.16
N VAL A 19 4.71 -3.15 7.29
CA VAL A 19 4.83 -1.87 6.56
C VAL A 19 4.67 -0.67 7.49
N ALA A 20 3.92 -0.83 8.58
CA ALA A 20 3.78 0.20 9.61
C ALA A 20 5.06 0.36 10.43
N THR A 21 5.78 -0.72 10.73
CA THR A 21 7.01 -0.64 11.53
C THR A 21 8.26 -0.34 10.71
N LYS A 22 8.34 -0.84 9.47
CA LYS A 22 9.53 -0.70 8.61
C LYS A 22 9.49 0.52 7.69
N PHE A 23 8.32 0.87 7.16
CA PHE A 23 8.14 2.01 6.25
C PHE A 23 7.39 3.18 6.88
N ASN A 24 6.95 3.02 8.13
CA ASN A 24 6.11 3.98 8.83
C ASN A 24 4.77 4.25 8.11
N TRP A 25 4.26 3.28 7.33
CA TRP A 25 3.00 3.44 6.61
C TRP A 25 1.80 3.12 7.49
N SER A 26 0.88 4.07 7.56
CA SER A 26 -0.42 3.97 8.22
C SER A 26 -1.55 3.87 7.21
N ALA A 27 -2.75 3.52 7.68
CA ALA A 27 -3.97 3.54 6.85
C ALA A 27 -4.21 4.90 6.16
N ARG A 28 -3.82 6.00 6.81
CA ARG A 28 -3.90 7.35 6.24
C ARG A 28 -2.95 7.53 5.06
N GLU A 29 -1.72 7.05 5.18
CA GLU A 29 -0.73 7.10 4.10
C GLU A 29 -1.13 6.23 2.93
N LEU A 30 -1.65 5.02 3.17
CA LEU A 30 -2.16 4.17 2.08
C LEU A 30 -3.33 4.84 1.33
N GLY A 31 -4.21 5.54 2.05
CA GLY A 31 -5.25 6.37 1.43
C GLY A 31 -4.68 7.53 0.59
N LEU A 32 -3.60 8.16 1.06
CA LEU A 32 -2.87 9.18 0.30
C LEU A 32 -2.20 8.60 -0.94
N PHE A 33 -1.56 7.44 -0.84
CA PHE A 33 -0.89 6.76 -1.96
C PHE A 33 -1.88 6.42 -3.08
N LEU A 34 -3.08 5.93 -2.72
CA LEU A 34 -4.16 5.72 -3.68
C LEU A 34 -4.58 7.04 -4.36
N LYS A 35 -4.75 8.12 -3.58
CA LYS A 35 -5.09 9.44 -4.12
C LYS A 35 -4.03 9.96 -5.09
N CYS A 36 -2.76 9.69 -4.80
CA CYS A 36 -1.60 10.06 -5.61
C CYS A 36 -1.30 9.07 -6.76
N LYS A 37 -2.15 8.07 -7.00
CA LYS A 37 -1.98 7.07 -8.08
C LYS A 37 -0.73 6.19 -7.96
N LEU A 38 -0.24 5.99 -6.74
CA LEU A 38 0.81 5.00 -6.44
C LEU A 38 0.23 3.60 -6.22
N LEU A 39 -1.06 3.51 -5.94
CA LEU A 39 -1.80 2.27 -5.73
C LEU A 39 -3.00 2.21 -6.68
N ASP A 40 -3.38 0.99 -7.07
CA ASP A 40 -4.60 0.75 -7.82
C ASP A 40 -5.77 0.54 -6.87
N GLY A 41 -6.90 1.14 -7.20
CA GLY A 41 -8.10 1.00 -6.40
C GLY A 41 -9.13 2.08 -6.70
N TYR A 42 -10.11 2.17 -5.82
CA TYR A 42 -11.15 3.20 -5.89
C TYR A 42 -11.62 3.58 -4.50
N TYR A 43 -12.28 4.73 -4.41
CA TYR A 43 -12.96 5.13 -3.18
C TYR A 43 -14.42 4.65 -3.23
N ASP A 44 -14.80 3.78 -2.29
CA ASP A 44 -16.18 3.35 -2.13
C ASP A 44 -16.96 4.39 -1.31
N ARG A 45 -17.87 5.10 -1.98
CA ARG A 45 -18.70 6.14 -1.33
C ARG A 45 -19.69 5.58 -0.31
N ARG A 46 -20.14 4.32 -0.46
CA ARG A 46 -21.11 3.68 0.44
C ARG A 46 -20.42 3.29 1.75
N LYS A 47 -19.24 2.69 1.64
CA LYS A 47 -18.39 2.32 2.79
C LYS A 47 -17.59 3.50 3.35
N ARG A 48 -17.56 4.63 2.63
CA ARG A 48 -16.74 5.82 2.92
C ARG A 48 -15.27 5.45 3.17
N SER A 49 -14.74 4.55 2.35
CA SER A 49 -13.40 4.01 2.52
C SER A 49 -12.73 3.79 1.17
N ALA A 50 -11.40 3.90 1.16
CA ALA A 50 -10.59 3.45 0.04
C ALA A 50 -10.62 1.93 -0.05
N LEU A 51 -10.65 1.40 -1.26
CA LEU A 51 -10.51 -0.02 -1.57
C LEU A 51 -9.35 -0.17 -2.55
N ILE A 52 -8.28 -0.81 -2.09
CA ILE A 52 -7.01 -0.95 -2.77
C ILE A 52 -6.86 -2.39 -3.24
N LYS A 53 -6.42 -2.59 -4.49
CA LYS A 53 -6.04 -3.91 -4.98
C LYS A 53 -4.80 -4.37 -4.26
N GLU A 54 -4.90 -5.50 -3.57
CA GLU A 54 -3.80 -6.08 -2.79
C GLU A 54 -2.52 -6.27 -3.62
N HIS A 55 -2.62 -6.72 -4.89
CA HIS A 55 -1.42 -6.92 -5.71
C HIS A 55 -0.64 -5.61 -5.94
N SER A 56 -1.33 -4.49 -6.17
CA SER A 56 -0.68 -3.19 -6.42
C SER A 56 0.02 -2.66 -5.17
N PHE A 57 -0.53 -2.97 -4.00
CA PHE A 57 0.12 -2.70 -2.72
C PHE A 57 1.40 -3.53 -2.56
N LEU A 58 1.36 -4.83 -2.86
CA LEU A 58 2.55 -5.68 -2.80
C LEU A 58 3.63 -5.24 -3.80
N GLU A 59 3.25 -4.84 -5.01
CA GLU A 59 4.18 -4.26 -6.00
C GLU A 59 4.87 -3.01 -5.48
N LEU A 60 4.12 -2.09 -4.85
CA LEU A 60 4.69 -0.90 -4.23
C LEU A 60 5.66 -1.26 -3.08
N VAL A 61 5.29 -2.22 -2.24
CA VAL A 61 6.17 -2.74 -1.16
C VAL A 61 7.46 -3.31 -1.73
N HIS A 62 7.39 -4.12 -2.78
CA HIS A 62 8.56 -4.69 -3.44
C HIS A 62 9.45 -3.62 -4.06
N PHE A 63 8.85 -2.62 -4.73
CA PHE A 63 9.58 -1.49 -5.27
C PHE A 63 10.35 -0.73 -4.18
N VAL A 64 9.68 -0.38 -3.08
CA VAL A 64 10.29 0.37 -1.96
C VAL A 64 11.43 -0.42 -1.32
N ASN A 65 11.26 -1.73 -1.09
CA ASN A 65 12.35 -2.59 -0.62
C ASN A 65 13.55 -2.55 -1.59
N SER A 66 13.32 -2.66 -2.90
CA SER A 66 14.41 -2.63 -3.90
C SER A 66 15.16 -1.30 -3.89
N VAL A 67 14.46 -0.19 -3.63
CA VAL A 67 15.08 1.13 -3.51
C VAL A 67 15.94 1.19 -2.25
N ILE A 68 15.42 0.74 -1.10
CA ILE A 68 16.17 0.71 0.18
C ILE A 68 17.45 -0.12 0.04
N ASP A 69 17.37 -1.32 -0.53
CA ASP A 69 18.53 -2.20 -0.74
C ASP A 69 19.58 -1.57 -1.67
N SER A 70 19.14 -0.73 -2.60
CA SER A 70 20.00 -0.03 -3.57
C SER A 70 20.60 1.27 -3.05
N GLN A 71 20.13 1.82 -1.93
CA GLN A 71 20.61 3.07 -1.35
C GLN A 71 21.94 2.86 -0.60
N LYS A 72 23.02 2.69 -1.36
CA LYS A 72 24.38 2.87 -0.86
C LYS A 72 24.75 4.35 -0.94
N ILE A 73 24.97 4.98 0.21
CA ILE A 73 25.64 6.29 0.26
C ILE A 73 27.13 6.03 -0.01
N ASN A 74 27.59 6.40 -1.20
CA ASN A 74 29.01 6.43 -1.51
C ASN A 74 29.49 7.89 -1.38
N PHE A 75 30.49 8.12 -0.52
CA PHE A 75 31.18 9.40 -0.35
C PHE A 75 32.09 9.71 -1.54
#